data_AF-A0A496ZY15-F1
#
_entry.id   AF-A0A496ZY15-F1
#
_cell.length_a   1.000
_cell.length_b   1.000
_cell.length_c   1.000
_cell.angle_alpha   90.00
_cell.angle_beta   90.00
_cell.angle_gamma   90.00
#
_symmetry.space_group_name_H-M   'P 1'
#
loop_
_entity.id
_entity.type
_entity.pdbx_description
1 polymer ?
#
loop_
_entity_poly.entity_id
_entity_poly.type
_entity_poly.pdbx_seq_one_letter_code
_entity_poly.pdbx_strand_id
1 'polypeptide(L)'
;GEFTEEQRKRLKKMGEAAELDLRVAITRAYRHLYFPRADAPQKHSNLAREMLPAQDQGEVKQDQSAVVLRTLRQQQKVLTGDDPTLAAAYVKSRAWDVNQASMTTEELRQAFAQRMGLPMLLDLSQLKKTVLNGVRSGVWVYYDATAGMGYDADSPPPAIRVDDDVHLYLPEEAARLDLPIQGKVKLPEVEVGPEPTCPVCGRPRSQCICAEGIEVTPPREPLRGEGVPQQAFQQLLDRCHDQQVTHLSTLRVTLRGDGPAGARNLRTLGLVIPQLGKGEFRVEQTYNAEFGDGQYISSRVVLGWDLYRRLKQVTDGLAQEATKFVTTTTLTARFPGGLDLQGDRFRTIHEVLTTVGLDRIELEAEQFA
;
A
#
# COMPACT_ATOMS: atom_id res chain seq x y z
N GLY A 1 3.28 68.83 17.17
CA GLY A 1 4.42 69.01 16.27
C GLY A 1 4.43 67.84 15.31
N GLU A 2 4.00 68.06 14.08
CA GLU A 2 3.96 67.01 13.06
C GLU A 2 5.25 67.03 12.24
N PHE A 3 5.82 65.84 12.00
CA PHE A 3 6.97 65.68 11.13
C PHE A 3 6.61 66.06 9.69
N THR A 4 7.49 66.83 9.05
CA THR A 4 7.36 67.21 7.63
C THR A 4 7.47 65.97 6.74
N GLU A 5 6.91 66.04 5.52
CA GLU A 5 6.94 64.91 4.58
C GLU A 5 8.38 64.43 4.28
N GLU A 6 9.32 65.37 4.25
CA GLU A 6 10.74 65.12 4.04
C GLU A 6 11.38 64.40 5.24
N GLN A 7 11.03 64.78 6.47
CA GLN A 7 11.45 64.09 7.69
C GLN A 7 10.88 62.67 7.75
N ARG A 8 9.60 62.47 7.36
CA ARG A 8 8.99 61.13 7.28
C ARG A 8 9.69 60.23 6.26
N LYS A 9 10.03 60.76 5.07
CA LYS A 9 10.79 60.01 4.04
C LYS A 9 12.19 59.65 4.54
N ARG A 10 12.88 60.56 5.24
CA ARG A 10 14.21 60.29 5.80
C ARG A 10 14.16 59.21 6.89
N LEU A 11 13.19 59.30 7.81
CA LEU A 11 12.99 58.28 8.85
C LEU A 11 12.67 56.91 8.25
N LYS A 12 11.85 56.86 7.20
CA LYS A 12 11.55 55.61 6.49
C LYS A 12 12.81 54.99 5.87
N LYS A 13 13.61 55.79 5.15
CA LYS A 13 14.90 55.34 4.59
C LYS A 13 15.88 54.85 5.66
N MET A 14 15.94 55.52 6.82
CA MET A 14 16.78 55.09 7.94
C MET A 14 16.30 53.76 8.52
N GLY A 15 14.98 53.56 8.63
CA GLY A 15 14.40 52.28 9.05
C GLY A 15 14.74 51.14 8.08
N GLU A 16 14.56 51.37 6.78
CA GLU A 16 14.90 50.40 5.73
C GLU A 16 16.40 50.04 5.74
N ALA A 17 17.28 51.02 5.94
CA ALA A 17 18.72 50.79 6.05
C ALA A 17 19.09 50.00 7.32
N ALA A 18 18.53 50.35 8.48
CA ALA A 18 18.78 49.63 9.72
C ALA A 18 18.28 48.18 9.67
N GLU A 19 17.13 47.93 9.01
CA GLU A 19 16.62 46.58 8.78
C GLU A 19 17.55 45.75 7.88
N LEU A 20 18.14 46.37 6.85
CA LEU A 20 19.14 45.72 6.01
C LEU A 20 20.42 45.39 6.80
N ASP A 21 20.94 46.35 7.56
CA ASP A 21 22.15 46.18 8.37
C ASP A 21 21.99 45.07 9.42
N LEU A 22 20.84 45.04 10.11
CA LEU A 22 20.51 43.98 11.07
C LEU A 22 20.55 42.60 10.40
N ARG A 23 19.99 42.49 9.20
CA ARG A 23 19.93 41.23 8.46
C ARG A 23 21.31 40.76 8.00
N VAL A 24 22.15 41.67 7.53
CA VAL A 24 23.55 41.40 7.18
C VAL A 24 24.34 40.98 8.41
N ALA A 25 24.11 41.62 9.56
CA ALA A 25 24.75 41.24 10.81
C ALA A 25 24.35 39.81 11.24
N ILE A 26 23.06 39.46 11.13
CA ILE A 26 22.55 38.11 11.42
C ILE A 26 23.20 37.07 10.49
N THR A 27 23.22 37.28 9.17
CA THR A 27 23.79 36.31 8.23
C THR A 27 25.31 36.15 8.40
N ARG A 28 26.03 37.22 8.78
CA ARG A 28 27.46 37.15 9.12
C ARG A 28 27.73 36.41 10.44
N ALA A 29 26.84 36.56 11.41
CA ALA A 29 26.96 35.90 12.72
C ALA A 29 26.62 34.40 12.63
N TYR A 30 25.53 34.04 11.95
CA TYR A 30 25.01 32.67 11.87
C TYR A 30 25.40 31.95 10.57
N ARG A 31 26.71 31.92 10.27
CA ARG A 31 27.25 31.29 9.04
C ARG A 31 27.80 29.87 9.23
N HIS A 32 27.73 29.33 10.44
CA HIS A 32 28.29 28.02 10.74
C HIS A 32 27.17 27.02 10.94
N LEU A 33 27.10 26.03 10.07
CA LEU A 33 26.18 24.91 10.17
C LEU A 33 26.89 23.74 10.83
N TYR A 34 26.31 23.24 11.92
CA TYR A 34 26.77 22.03 12.60
C TYR A 34 25.76 20.90 12.36
N PHE A 35 26.25 19.71 12.01
CA PHE A 35 25.39 18.55 11.77
C PHE A 35 26.09 17.24 12.15
N PRO A 36 25.34 16.20 12.56
CA PRO A 36 25.92 14.93 12.98
C PRO A 36 26.57 14.18 11.80
N ARG A 37 27.76 13.62 12.03
CA ARG A 37 28.48 12.84 11.03
C ARG A 37 29.36 11.79 11.70
N ALA A 38 29.26 10.54 11.25
CA ALA A 38 29.99 9.42 11.85
C ALA A 38 31.53 9.50 11.74
N ASP A 39 32.06 10.25 10.77
CA ASP A 39 33.52 10.46 10.59
C ASP A 39 34.05 11.71 11.30
N ALA A 40 33.17 12.51 11.92
CA ALA A 40 33.58 13.71 12.63
C ALA A 40 34.28 13.33 13.95
N PRO A 41 35.32 14.08 14.39
CA PRO A 41 36.04 13.73 15.60
C PRO A 41 35.13 13.70 16.84
N GLN A 42 35.27 12.66 17.66
CA GLN A 42 34.50 12.52 18.90
C GLN A 42 34.73 13.67 19.89
N LYS A 43 35.91 14.31 19.86
CA LYS A 43 36.21 15.55 20.60
C LYS A 43 35.29 16.72 20.27
N HIS A 44 34.58 16.66 19.13
CA HIS A 44 33.59 17.63 18.68
C HIS A 44 32.17 17.04 18.74
N SER A 45 31.96 16.03 19.57
CA SER A 45 30.66 15.33 19.72
C SER A 45 30.11 14.79 18.40
N ASN A 46 30.99 14.41 17.47
CA ASN A 46 30.63 13.95 16.12
C ASN A 46 29.83 14.98 15.29
N LEU A 47 30.02 16.27 15.56
CA LEU A 47 29.45 17.35 14.75
C LEU A 47 30.46 17.80 13.70
N ALA A 48 30.10 17.64 12.43
CA ALA A 48 30.78 18.29 11.32
C ALA A 48 30.42 19.78 11.32
N ARG A 49 31.34 20.61 10.84
CA ARG A 49 31.16 22.06 10.72
C ARG A 49 31.34 22.49 9.28
N GLU A 50 30.31 23.06 8.71
CA GLU A 50 30.33 23.68 7.38
C GLU A 50 30.14 25.19 7.50
N MET A 51 30.83 25.97 6.66
CA MET A 51 30.56 27.40 6.52
C MET A 51 29.55 27.60 5.40
N LEU A 52 28.42 28.23 5.71
CA LEU A 52 27.44 28.64 4.71
C LEU A 52 28.06 29.74 3.84
N PRO A 53 28.00 29.63 2.51
CA PRO A 53 28.48 30.69 1.64
C PRO A 53 27.69 31.96 1.93
N ALA A 54 28.39 33.10 1.99
CA ALA A 54 27.73 34.39 2.08
C ALA A 54 26.95 34.59 0.77
N GLN A 55 25.66 34.25 0.77
CA GLN A 55 24.80 34.50 -0.38
C GLN A 55 24.92 35.97 -0.77
N ASP A 56 25.13 36.22 -2.06
CA ASP A 56 25.35 37.54 -2.64
C ASP A 56 24.36 38.55 -2.06
N GLN A 57 24.91 39.64 -1.53
CA GLN A 57 24.31 40.64 -0.65
C GLN A 57 23.16 41.47 -1.29
N GLY A 58 22.55 40.99 -2.38
CA GLY A 58 21.59 41.71 -3.22
C GLY A 58 20.20 41.08 -3.41
N GLU A 59 19.97 39.80 -3.13
CA GLU A 59 18.66 39.16 -3.38
C GLU A 59 18.04 38.55 -2.13
N VAL A 60 17.69 39.45 -1.22
CA VAL A 60 17.15 39.14 0.10
C VAL A 60 15.62 38.92 0.06
N LYS A 61 15.17 37.99 -0.78
CA LYS A 61 13.81 37.43 -0.74
C LYS A 61 13.78 35.92 -0.53
N GLN A 62 14.92 35.24 -0.56
CA GLN A 62 14.96 33.78 -0.48
C GLN A 62 14.93 33.26 0.96
N ASP A 63 14.06 32.28 1.15
CA ASP A 63 13.94 31.44 2.34
C ASP A 63 15.32 30.86 2.74
N GLN A 64 15.81 31.25 3.93
CA GLN A 64 17.11 30.82 4.44
C GLN A 64 17.19 29.32 4.70
N SER A 65 16.04 28.65 4.87
CA SER A 65 15.99 27.19 5.02
C SER A 65 16.46 26.48 3.74
N ALA A 66 16.25 27.08 2.56
CA ALA A 66 16.67 26.51 1.28
C ALA A 66 18.21 26.46 1.15
N VAL A 67 18.92 27.41 1.77
CA VAL A 67 20.39 27.45 1.80
C VAL A 67 20.92 26.30 2.65
N VAL A 68 20.36 26.15 3.84
CA VAL A 68 20.71 25.08 4.77
C VAL A 68 20.45 23.72 4.13
N LEU A 69 19.26 23.53 3.54
CA LEU A 69 18.91 22.30 2.83
C LEU A 69 19.84 22.01 1.66
N ARG A 70 20.19 23.01 0.85
CA ARG A 70 21.14 22.86 -0.27
C ARG A 70 22.51 22.41 0.22
N THR A 71 23.04 23.04 1.26
CA THR A 71 24.33 22.67 1.85
C THR A 71 24.29 21.25 2.43
N LEU A 72 23.23 20.88 3.13
CA LEU A 72 23.06 19.52 3.65
C LEU A 72 22.94 18.48 2.53
N ARG A 73 22.28 18.80 1.40
CA ARG A 73 22.19 17.93 0.21
C ARG A 73 23.56 17.73 -0.43
N GLN A 74 24.34 18.81 -0.60
CA GLN A 74 25.72 18.73 -1.12
C GLN A 74 26.62 17.84 -0.26
N GLN A 75 26.41 17.84 1.06
CA GLN A 75 27.10 16.98 2.01
C GLN A 75 26.49 15.56 2.13
N GLN A 76 25.50 15.21 1.29
CA GLN A 76 24.78 13.93 1.30
C GLN A 76 24.19 13.59 2.69
N LYS A 77 23.73 14.61 3.42
CA LYS A 77 23.22 14.49 4.79
C LYS A 77 21.71 14.52 4.94
N VAL A 78 21.01 14.88 3.89
CA VAL A 78 19.55 14.80 3.83
C VAL A 78 19.17 13.94 2.64
N LEU A 79 18.02 13.29 2.74
CA LEU A 79 17.41 12.55 1.67
C LEU A 79 16.03 13.16 1.39
N THR A 80 15.90 13.81 0.23
CA THR A 80 14.63 14.42 -0.22
C THR A 80 13.98 13.59 -1.33
N GLY A 81 12.74 13.92 -1.69
CA GLY A 81 11.97 13.19 -2.71
C GLY A 81 12.64 13.12 -4.10
N ASP A 82 13.44 14.13 -4.45
CA ASP A 82 14.15 14.23 -5.74
C ASP A 82 15.50 13.48 -5.77
N ASP A 83 16.00 13.05 -4.62
CA ASP A 83 17.30 12.38 -4.53
C ASP A 83 17.20 10.90 -4.95
N PRO A 84 18.30 10.30 -5.42
CA PRO A 84 18.32 8.88 -5.76
C PRO A 84 18.06 8.02 -4.52
N THR A 85 17.29 6.95 -4.71
CA THR A 85 16.96 6.00 -3.65
C THR A 85 18.23 5.34 -3.11
N LEU A 86 18.35 5.26 -1.78
CA LEU A 86 19.47 4.56 -1.16
C LEU A 86 19.40 3.06 -1.44
N ALA A 87 20.56 2.46 -1.70
CA ALA A 87 20.69 1.02 -1.83
C ALA A 87 20.39 0.33 -0.50
N ALA A 88 19.56 -0.71 -0.53
CA ALA A 88 19.17 -1.44 0.67
C ALA A 88 20.37 -2.06 1.41
N ALA A 89 21.37 -2.56 0.69
CA ALA A 89 22.59 -3.10 1.30
C ALA A 89 23.36 -2.04 2.12
N TYR A 90 23.41 -0.79 1.64
CA TYR A 90 24.00 0.32 2.37
C TYR A 90 23.22 0.61 3.65
N VAL A 91 21.89 0.68 3.56
CA VAL A 91 21.03 0.93 4.72
C VAL A 91 21.13 -0.21 5.73
N LYS A 92 21.13 -1.48 5.28
CA LYS A 92 21.35 -2.66 6.12
C LYS A 92 22.65 -2.54 6.92
N SER A 93 23.75 -2.16 6.28
CA SER A 93 25.06 -2.03 6.94
C SER A 93 25.15 -0.94 8.03
N ARG A 94 24.19 -0.01 8.07
CA ARG A 94 24.20 1.14 8.99
C ARG A 94 23.06 1.12 10.01
N ALA A 95 21.91 0.56 9.65
CA ALA A 95 20.71 0.53 10.49
C ALA A 95 20.65 -0.70 11.41
N TRP A 96 21.18 -1.85 10.99
CA TRP A 96 21.14 -3.08 11.78
C TRP A 96 22.34 -3.16 12.74
N ASP A 97 22.07 -3.62 13.96
CA ASP A 97 23.13 -4.03 14.88
C ASP A 97 23.65 -5.44 14.58
N VAL A 98 24.82 -5.80 15.11
CA VAL A 98 25.57 -7.02 14.75
C VAL A 98 24.76 -8.33 14.88
N ASN A 99 23.83 -8.40 15.83
CA ASN A 99 23.00 -9.58 16.09
C ASN A 99 21.52 -9.37 15.74
N GLN A 100 21.19 -8.29 15.03
CA GLN A 100 19.82 -8.01 14.65
C GLN A 100 19.47 -8.78 13.38
N ALA A 101 18.54 -9.73 13.48
CA ALA A 101 18.10 -10.56 12.35
C ALA A 101 16.84 -10.02 11.66
N SER A 102 16.13 -9.10 12.33
CA SER A 102 14.95 -8.41 11.82
C SER A 102 14.78 -7.05 12.48
N MET A 103 14.05 -6.15 11.82
CA MET A 103 13.61 -4.89 12.41
C MET A 103 12.28 -4.46 11.81
N THR A 104 11.48 -3.68 12.53
CA THR A 104 10.24 -3.13 11.98
C THR A 104 10.52 -1.98 11.01
N THR A 105 9.59 -1.68 10.11
CA THR A 105 9.77 -0.54 9.19
C THR A 105 9.72 0.79 9.92
N GLU A 106 9.01 0.87 11.05
CA GLU A 106 9.03 2.02 11.95
C GLU A 106 10.36 2.14 12.72
N GLU A 107 10.92 1.04 13.23
CA GLU A 107 12.28 1.02 13.80
C GLU A 107 13.32 1.48 12.78
N LEU A 108 13.19 1.04 11.51
CA LEU A 108 14.05 1.51 10.45
C LEU A 108 13.91 3.03 10.25
N ARG A 109 12.69 3.57 10.24
CA ARG A 109 12.44 5.02 10.17
C ARG A 109 13.12 5.75 11.33
N GLN A 110 13.05 5.21 12.54
CA GLN A 110 13.72 5.76 13.71
C GLN A 110 15.25 5.65 13.61
N ALA A 111 15.78 4.57 13.03
CA ALA A 111 17.21 4.42 12.79
C ALA A 111 17.77 5.53 11.89
N PHE A 112 17.03 5.99 10.89
CA PHE A 112 17.40 7.15 10.07
C PHE A 112 17.53 8.46 10.90
N ALA A 113 16.81 8.58 12.02
CA ALA A 113 16.90 9.73 12.92
C ALA A 113 18.01 9.59 13.98
N GLN A 114 18.31 8.35 14.41
CA GLN A 114 19.24 8.09 15.52
C GLN A 114 20.68 7.80 15.05
N ARG A 115 20.86 7.18 13.88
CA ARG A 115 22.16 6.70 13.42
C ARG A 115 22.85 7.77 12.57
N MET A 116 23.96 8.32 13.08
CA MET A 116 24.79 9.33 12.38
C MET A 116 25.38 8.86 11.03
N GLY A 117 25.37 7.54 10.79
CA GLY A 117 25.81 6.91 9.56
C GLY A 117 24.76 6.91 8.44
N LEU A 118 23.52 7.31 8.73
CA LEU A 118 22.44 7.47 7.76
C LEU A 118 22.17 8.97 7.50
N PRO A 119 21.68 9.35 6.31
CA PRO A 119 21.21 10.70 6.07
C PRO A 119 19.89 10.96 6.81
N MET A 120 19.57 12.22 7.07
CA MET A 120 18.29 12.63 7.62
C MET A 120 17.19 12.41 6.57
N LEU A 121 16.23 11.55 6.89
CA LEU A 121 15.08 11.27 6.03
C LEU A 121 14.07 12.42 6.10
N LEU A 122 13.93 13.19 5.02
CA LEU A 122 12.94 14.28 4.94
C LEU A 122 11.69 13.88 4.18
N ASP A 123 11.75 12.80 3.39
CA ASP A 123 10.61 12.26 2.65
C ASP A 123 10.44 10.76 2.91
N LEU A 124 9.28 10.38 3.46
CA LEU A 124 8.92 9.00 3.74
C LEU A 124 8.81 8.14 2.47
N SER A 125 8.51 8.74 1.32
CA SER A 125 8.44 8.05 0.04
C SER A 125 9.78 7.40 -0.33
N GLN A 126 10.90 8.02 0.04
CA GLN A 126 12.24 7.49 -0.20
C GLN A 126 12.50 6.23 0.62
N LEU A 127 12.07 6.22 1.89
CA LEU A 127 12.15 5.02 2.73
C LEU A 127 11.38 3.85 2.09
N LYS A 128 10.14 4.10 1.64
CA LYS A 128 9.32 3.08 0.97
C LYS A 128 9.99 2.54 -0.29
N LYS A 129 10.58 3.41 -1.12
CA LYS A 129 11.32 3.00 -2.32
C LYS A 129 12.57 2.19 -1.97
N THR A 130 13.32 2.56 -0.93
CA THR A 130 14.48 1.81 -0.45
C THR A 130 14.10 0.42 0.04
N VAL A 131 13.02 0.30 0.82
CA VAL A 131 12.48 -1.01 1.25
C VAL A 131 12.08 -1.85 0.05
N LEU A 132 11.34 -1.28 -0.91
CA LEU A 132 10.94 -1.97 -2.12
C LEU A 132 12.15 -2.46 -2.94
N ASN A 133 13.19 -1.62 -3.08
CA ASN A 133 14.44 -1.99 -3.71
C ASN A 133 15.16 -3.12 -2.94
N GLY A 134 15.12 -3.10 -1.61
CA GLY A 134 15.69 -4.14 -0.76
C GLY A 134 15.02 -5.50 -0.89
N VAL A 135 13.69 -5.51 -1.01
CA VAL A 135 12.93 -6.74 -1.28
C VAL A 135 13.29 -7.29 -2.66
N ARG A 136 13.27 -6.44 -3.70
CA ARG A 136 13.61 -6.84 -5.08
C ARG A 136 15.05 -7.32 -5.25
N SER A 137 15.98 -6.76 -4.49
CA SER A 137 17.40 -7.16 -4.51
C SER A 137 17.71 -8.33 -3.59
N GLY A 138 16.71 -8.89 -2.89
CA GLY A 138 16.88 -10.01 -1.98
C GLY A 138 17.65 -9.67 -0.71
N VAL A 139 17.76 -8.39 -0.36
CA VAL A 139 18.43 -7.94 0.88
C VAL A 139 17.54 -8.20 2.10
N TRP A 140 16.23 -8.05 1.93
CA TRP A 140 15.21 -8.21 2.97
C TRP A 140 14.03 -9.02 2.46
N VAL A 141 13.37 -9.72 3.38
CA VAL A 141 12.02 -10.26 3.22
C VAL A 141 11.08 -9.33 3.98
N TYR A 142 10.14 -8.71 3.26
CA TYR A 142 9.13 -7.86 3.85
C TYR A 142 8.00 -8.73 4.39
N TYR A 143 7.69 -8.63 5.67
CA TYR A 143 6.66 -9.44 6.31
C TYR A 143 5.61 -8.54 6.96
N ASP A 144 4.36 -8.72 6.54
CA ASP A 144 3.21 -8.05 7.14
C ASP A 144 2.61 -8.98 8.19
N ALA A 145 2.82 -8.67 9.48
CA ALA A 145 2.33 -9.51 10.57
C ALA A 145 0.80 -9.54 10.64
N THR A 146 0.12 -8.46 10.21
CA THR A 146 -1.34 -8.40 10.16
C THR A 146 -1.90 -9.35 9.09
N ALA A 147 -1.24 -9.42 7.94
CA ALA A 147 -1.61 -10.33 6.86
C ALA A 147 -1.07 -11.75 7.05
N GLY A 148 -0.10 -11.94 7.96
CA GLY A 148 0.62 -13.19 8.16
C GLY A 148 1.37 -13.64 6.90
N MET A 149 1.90 -12.70 6.12
CA MET A 149 2.46 -12.99 4.79
C MET A 149 3.74 -12.20 4.52
N GLY A 150 4.74 -12.91 4.01
CA GLY A 150 6.03 -12.40 3.58
C GLY A 150 6.10 -12.17 2.07
N TYR A 151 7.00 -11.29 1.67
CA TYR A 151 7.22 -10.87 0.29
C TYR A 151 8.73 -10.79 0.06
N ASP A 152 9.20 -11.54 -0.92
CA ASP A 152 10.60 -11.59 -1.35
C ASP A 152 10.78 -11.05 -2.78
N ALA A 153 11.96 -11.26 -3.37
CA ALA A 153 12.28 -10.79 -4.71
C ALA A 153 11.38 -11.38 -5.82
N ASP A 154 10.87 -12.59 -5.62
CA ASP A 154 10.01 -13.30 -6.58
C ASP A 154 8.52 -13.02 -6.36
N SER A 155 8.19 -12.37 -5.25
CA SER A 155 6.83 -11.98 -4.89
C SER A 155 6.40 -10.72 -5.65
N PRO A 156 5.09 -10.55 -5.95
CA PRO A 156 4.57 -9.28 -6.44
C PRO A 156 4.94 -8.12 -5.50
N PRO A 157 5.28 -6.93 -6.01
CA PRO A 157 5.74 -5.83 -5.17
C PRO A 157 4.66 -5.41 -4.15
N PRO A 158 4.93 -5.50 -2.84
CA PRO A 158 3.95 -5.11 -1.83
C PRO A 158 3.78 -3.59 -1.75
N ALA A 159 2.61 -3.16 -1.29
CA ALA A 159 2.39 -1.77 -0.88
C ALA A 159 3.08 -1.52 0.47
N ILE A 160 4.32 -1.00 0.43
CA ILE A 160 5.15 -0.80 1.63
C ILE A 160 4.46 0.15 2.64
N ARG A 161 4.23 -0.37 3.85
CA ARG A 161 3.82 0.40 5.02
C ARG A 161 5.01 0.64 5.94
N VAL A 162 5.00 1.78 6.61
CA VAL A 162 5.95 2.11 7.68
C VAL A 162 5.15 2.06 8.97
N ASP A 163 5.37 0.99 9.75
CA ASP A 163 4.55 0.61 10.90
C ASP A 163 5.33 -0.33 11.83
N ASP A 164 4.81 -0.54 13.03
CA ASP A 164 5.38 -1.46 14.02
C ASP A 164 5.02 -2.93 13.73
N ASP A 165 3.91 -3.17 13.04
CA ASP A 165 3.45 -4.53 12.67
C ASP A 165 4.11 -5.09 11.39
N VAL A 166 5.00 -4.31 10.77
CA VAL A 166 5.63 -4.66 9.50
C VAL A 166 7.12 -4.85 9.70
N HIS A 167 7.61 -6.03 9.36
CA HIS A 167 8.97 -6.46 9.66
C HIS A 167 9.79 -6.62 8.39
N LEU A 168 11.07 -6.28 8.48
CA LEU A 168 12.10 -6.55 7.49
C LEU A 168 13.03 -7.62 8.06
N TYR A 169 12.83 -8.86 7.62
CA TYR A 169 13.67 -9.99 7.99
C TYR A 169 14.86 -10.09 7.04
N LEU A 170 16.01 -10.53 7.56
CA LEU A 170 17.06 -11.03 6.69
C LEU A 170 16.60 -12.35 6.05
N PRO A 171 16.98 -12.64 4.78
CA PRO A 171 16.54 -13.85 4.10
C PRO A 171 16.86 -15.15 4.86
N GLU A 172 18.02 -15.20 5.51
CA GLU A 172 18.44 -16.35 6.34
C GLU A 172 17.52 -16.56 7.54
N GLU A 173 17.09 -15.47 8.19
CA GLU A 173 16.19 -15.53 9.34
C GLU A 173 14.75 -15.86 8.91
N ALA A 174 14.30 -15.29 7.80
CA ALA A 174 13.01 -15.61 7.21
C ALA A 174 12.91 -17.10 6.85
N ALA A 175 13.99 -17.69 6.32
CA ALA A 175 14.08 -19.11 6.04
C ALA A 175 14.13 -19.95 7.33
N ARG A 176 14.86 -19.51 8.36
CA ARG A 176 14.91 -20.18 9.67
C ARG A 176 13.55 -20.25 10.35
N LEU A 177 12.73 -19.20 10.19
CA LEU A 177 11.38 -19.09 10.74
C LEU A 177 10.30 -19.69 9.84
N ASP A 178 10.67 -20.21 8.67
CA ASP A 178 9.76 -20.74 7.65
C ASP A 178 8.57 -19.79 7.36
N LEU A 179 8.87 -18.51 7.16
CA LEU A 179 7.83 -17.49 6.98
C LEU A 179 7.05 -17.77 5.68
N PRO A 180 5.70 -17.73 5.70
CA PRO A 180 4.90 -17.92 4.52
C PRO A 180 5.15 -16.79 3.53
N ILE A 181 5.74 -17.08 2.37
CA ILE A 181 6.06 -16.08 1.34
C ILE A 181 5.01 -16.13 0.23
N GLN A 182 4.46 -14.99 -0.17
CA GLN A 182 3.44 -14.91 -1.21
C GLN A 182 3.96 -15.50 -2.53
N GLY A 183 3.19 -16.40 -3.14
CA GLY A 183 3.58 -17.11 -4.37
C GLY A 183 4.52 -18.29 -4.15
N LYS A 184 5.10 -18.42 -2.96
CA LYS A 184 5.92 -19.57 -2.52
C LYS A 184 5.35 -20.28 -1.29
N VAL A 185 4.12 -19.94 -0.89
CA VAL A 185 3.38 -20.70 0.13
C VAL A 185 3.29 -22.13 -0.39
N LYS A 186 4.21 -22.98 0.08
CA LYS A 186 3.98 -24.41 0.11
C LYS A 186 2.75 -24.55 0.97
N LEU A 187 1.62 -24.84 0.33
CA LEU A 187 0.46 -25.37 1.01
C LEU A 187 0.99 -26.40 2.01
N PRO A 188 0.60 -26.34 3.30
CA PRO A 188 1.09 -27.31 4.26
C PRO A 188 0.85 -28.69 3.68
N GLU A 189 1.94 -29.43 3.46
CA GLU A 189 1.87 -30.85 3.16
C GLU A 189 1.05 -31.44 4.30
N VAL A 190 -0.20 -31.79 4.00
CA VAL A 190 -1.01 -32.65 4.85
C VAL A 190 -0.09 -33.82 5.18
N GLU A 191 0.28 -34.00 6.45
CA GLU A 191 0.97 -35.20 6.88
C GLU A 191 0.13 -36.37 6.40
N VAL A 192 0.61 -37.00 5.33
CA VAL A 192 -0.02 -38.16 4.73
C VAL A 192 0.11 -39.23 5.79
N GLY A 193 -0.97 -39.44 6.54
CA GLY A 193 -1.14 -40.66 7.34
C GLY A 193 -0.80 -41.88 6.47
N PRO A 194 -0.30 -42.97 7.06
CA PRO A 194 0.27 -44.08 6.32
C PRO A 194 -0.65 -44.50 5.17
N GLU A 195 -0.06 -44.55 3.97
CA GLU A 195 -0.76 -44.69 2.70
C GLU A 195 -1.91 -45.72 2.80
N PRO A 196 -3.18 -45.31 2.57
CA PRO A 196 -4.31 -46.18 2.81
C PRO A 196 -4.17 -47.45 1.97
N THR A 197 -4.19 -48.60 2.64
CA THR A 197 -4.05 -49.90 2.01
C THR A 197 -5.30 -50.25 1.25
N CYS A 198 -5.13 -50.90 0.10
CA CYS A 198 -6.26 -51.37 -0.70
C CYS A 198 -7.08 -52.40 0.11
N PRO A 199 -8.40 -52.22 0.29
CA PRO A 199 -9.22 -53.15 1.07
C PRO A 199 -9.38 -54.54 0.40
N VAL A 200 -8.96 -54.67 -0.87
CA VAL A 200 -8.99 -55.92 -1.63
C VAL A 200 -7.67 -56.69 -1.53
N CYS A 201 -6.52 -56.02 -1.58
CA CYS A 201 -5.21 -56.69 -1.64
C CYS A 201 -4.23 -56.34 -0.50
N GLY A 202 -4.60 -55.44 0.42
CA GLY A 202 -3.85 -55.11 1.63
C GLY A 202 -2.53 -54.37 1.40
N ARG A 203 -2.15 -54.06 0.15
CA ARG A 203 -0.93 -53.32 -0.20
C ARG A 203 -1.17 -51.80 -0.16
N PRO A 204 -0.12 -50.98 0.05
CA PRO A 204 -0.20 -49.54 -0.15
C PRO A 204 -0.71 -49.23 -1.57
N ARG A 205 -1.59 -48.24 -1.71
CA ARG A 205 -2.30 -47.93 -2.98
C ARG A 205 -1.35 -47.79 -4.18
N SER A 206 -0.15 -47.23 -3.97
CA SER A 206 0.93 -47.10 -4.95
C SER A 206 1.42 -48.41 -5.57
N GLN A 207 1.18 -49.55 -4.93
CA GLN A 207 1.62 -50.89 -5.37
C GLN A 207 0.44 -51.82 -5.71
N CYS A 208 -0.78 -51.27 -5.83
CA CYS A 208 -1.94 -52.04 -6.24
C CYS A 208 -1.89 -52.29 -7.75
N ILE A 209 -1.81 -53.56 -8.09
CA ILE A 209 -1.88 -54.10 -9.46
C ILE A 209 -3.32 -54.35 -9.92
N CYS A 210 -4.29 -53.80 -9.20
CA CYS A 210 -5.72 -54.06 -9.35
C CYS A 210 -6.37 -53.12 -10.39
N ALA A 211 -5.55 -52.53 -11.27
CA ALA A 211 -5.93 -51.40 -12.12
C ALA A 211 -6.97 -51.79 -13.18
N GLU A 212 -8.16 -51.18 -13.07
CA GLU A 212 -8.90 -50.65 -14.21
C GLU A 212 -9.82 -49.52 -13.71
N GLY A 213 -9.63 -48.30 -14.25
CA GLY A 213 -10.56 -47.18 -14.12
C GLY A 213 -10.39 -46.25 -12.91
N ILE A 214 -9.39 -45.35 -12.94
CA ILE A 214 -9.50 -44.07 -12.24
C ILE A 214 -9.22 -42.98 -13.26
N GLU A 215 -10.29 -42.39 -13.81
CA GLU A 215 -10.20 -41.11 -14.49
C GLU A 215 -9.79 -40.06 -13.46
N VAL A 216 -8.57 -39.52 -13.60
CA VAL A 216 -8.17 -38.34 -12.86
C VAL A 216 -8.97 -37.18 -13.44
N THR A 217 -10.08 -36.83 -12.79
CA THR A 217 -10.85 -35.64 -13.19
C THR A 217 -9.93 -34.43 -13.01
N PRO A 218 -9.70 -33.62 -14.07
CA PRO A 218 -8.86 -32.44 -13.97
C PRO A 218 -9.41 -31.49 -12.88
N PRO A 219 -8.54 -30.68 -12.24
CA PRO A 219 -8.99 -29.71 -11.26
C PRO A 219 -10.07 -28.83 -11.89
N ARG A 220 -11.23 -28.77 -11.22
CA ARG A 220 -12.38 -27.99 -11.69
C ARG A 220 -11.96 -26.54 -11.88
N GLU A 221 -12.28 -25.96 -13.03
CA GLU A 221 -11.98 -24.56 -13.28
C GLU A 221 -12.70 -23.67 -12.25
N PRO A 222 -12.09 -22.56 -11.80
CA PRO A 222 -12.78 -21.63 -10.91
C PRO A 222 -14.03 -21.06 -11.59
N LEU A 223 -15.12 -20.95 -10.82
CA LEU A 223 -16.38 -20.35 -11.24
C LEU A 223 -16.19 -18.82 -11.30
N ARG A 224 -15.81 -18.31 -12.47
CA ARG A 224 -15.50 -16.89 -12.66
C ARG A 224 -16.06 -16.34 -13.97
N GLY A 225 -16.30 -15.05 -14.02
CA GLY A 225 -16.68 -14.35 -15.25
C GLY A 225 -16.18 -12.92 -15.24
N GLU A 226 -15.79 -12.41 -16.40
CA GLU A 226 -15.28 -11.04 -16.51
C GLU A 226 -15.86 -10.33 -17.74
N GLY A 227 -16.13 -9.03 -17.60
CA GLY A 227 -16.61 -8.17 -18.68
C GLY A 227 -17.65 -7.20 -18.18
N VAL A 228 -18.46 -6.67 -19.09
CA VAL A 228 -19.71 -6.00 -18.70
C VAL A 228 -20.62 -7.00 -17.95
N PRO A 229 -21.53 -6.56 -17.07
CA PRO A 229 -22.25 -7.46 -16.17
C PRO A 229 -22.93 -8.63 -16.89
N GLN A 230 -23.59 -8.38 -18.03
CA GLN A 230 -24.26 -9.43 -18.81
C GLN A 230 -23.27 -10.52 -19.28
N GLN A 231 -22.10 -10.11 -19.75
CA GLN A 231 -21.06 -11.03 -20.22
C GLN A 231 -20.42 -11.80 -19.05
N ALA A 232 -20.15 -11.12 -17.94
CA ALA A 232 -19.57 -11.75 -16.76
C ALA A 232 -20.51 -12.82 -16.17
N PHE A 233 -21.81 -12.51 -16.07
CA PHE A 233 -22.81 -13.48 -15.62
C PHE A 233 -22.99 -14.64 -16.59
N GLN A 234 -22.96 -14.40 -17.90
CA GLN A 234 -23.03 -15.47 -18.90
C GLN A 234 -21.86 -16.44 -18.73
N GLN A 235 -20.61 -15.93 -18.66
CA GLN A 235 -19.43 -16.78 -18.45
C GLN A 235 -19.50 -17.57 -17.13
N LEU A 236 -20.02 -16.96 -16.07
CA LEU A 236 -20.21 -17.64 -14.79
C LEU A 236 -21.24 -18.78 -14.92
N LEU A 237 -22.38 -18.51 -15.56
CA LEU A 237 -23.44 -19.50 -15.79
C LEU A 237 -22.99 -20.65 -16.67
N ASP A 238 -22.24 -20.36 -17.74
CA ASP A 238 -21.69 -21.39 -18.64
C ASP A 238 -20.78 -22.35 -17.84
N ARG A 239 -19.88 -21.82 -17.01
CA ARG A 239 -19.02 -22.65 -16.14
C ARG A 239 -19.81 -23.43 -15.10
N CYS A 240 -20.83 -22.83 -14.50
CA CYS A 240 -21.71 -23.53 -13.57
C CYS A 240 -22.44 -24.68 -14.28
N HIS A 241 -22.90 -24.48 -15.51
CA HIS A 241 -23.54 -25.50 -16.31
C HIS A 241 -22.59 -26.65 -16.63
N ASP A 242 -21.38 -26.35 -17.11
CA ASP A 242 -20.34 -27.32 -17.45
C ASP A 242 -19.95 -28.19 -16.25
N GLN A 243 -19.95 -27.60 -15.05
CA GLN A 243 -19.59 -28.27 -13.81
C GLN A 243 -20.79 -28.82 -13.01
N GLN A 244 -22.00 -28.74 -13.57
CA GLN A 244 -23.26 -29.17 -12.93
C GLN A 244 -23.50 -28.52 -11.55
N VAL A 245 -23.03 -27.29 -11.38
CA VAL A 245 -23.27 -26.49 -10.17
C VAL A 245 -24.66 -25.88 -10.26
N THR A 246 -25.52 -26.19 -9.29
CA THR A 246 -26.89 -25.67 -9.21
C THR A 246 -27.07 -24.62 -8.11
N HIS A 247 -26.18 -24.62 -7.11
CA HIS A 247 -26.27 -23.75 -5.95
C HIS A 247 -24.91 -23.10 -5.64
N LEU A 248 -24.93 -21.81 -5.29
CA LEU A 248 -23.75 -21.05 -4.87
C LEU A 248 -23.79 -20.74 -3.37
N SER A 249 -22.67 -20.88 -2.67
CA SER A 249 -22.50 -20.45 -1.27
C SER A 249 -22.08 -18.99 -1.17
N THR A 250 -21.27 -18.52 -2.12
CA THR A 250 -20.74 -17.16 -2.16
C THR A 250 -20.78 -16.63 -3.59
N LEU A 251 -21.14 -15.35 -3.75
CA LEU A 251 -20.94 -14.59 -4.99
C LEU A 251 -20.13 -13.32 -4.66
N ARG A 252 -19.00 -13.15 -5.33
CA ARG A 252 -18.15 -11.96 -5.23
C ARG A 252 -18.27 -11.14 -6.51
N VAL A 253 -18.47 -9.84 -6.34
CA VAL A 253 -18.49 -8.85 -7.41
C VAL A 253 -17.36 -7.87 -7.15
N THR A 254 -16.33 -7.89 -8.00
CA THR A 254 -15.18 -6.99 -7.92
C THR A 254 -15.31 -5.92 -9.00
N LEU A 255 -15.22 -4.67 -8.56
CA LEU A 255 -15.24 -3.49 -9.39
C LEU A 255 -13.92 -2.73 -9.22
N ARG A 256 -13.25 -2.46 -10.34
CA ARG A 256 -12.08 -1.57 -10.40
C ARG A 256 -12.50 -0.31 -11.14
N GLY A 257 -12.31 0.83 -10.52
CA GLY A 257 -12.74 2.10 -11.07
C GLY A 257 -11.68 3.17 -10.92
N ASP A 258 -11.52 3.97 -11.96
CA ASP A 258 -10.69 5.17 -11.97
C ASP A 258 -11.46 6.38 -12.52
N GLY A 259 -11.06 7.57 -12.07
CA GLY A 259 -11.64 8.83 -12.48
C GLY A 259 -13.16 8.96 -12.23
N PRO A 260 -13.84 9.84 -12.99
CA PRO A 260 -15.27 10.09 -12.82
C PRO A 260 -16.16 8.86 -13.08
N ALA A 261 -15.76 7.99 -14.01
CA ALA A 261 -16.47 6.75 -14.30
C ALA A 261 -16.39 5.78 -13.12
N GLY A 262 -15.19 5.60 -12.54
CA GLY A 262 -15.00 4.81 -11.32
C GLY A 262 -15.81 5.30 -10.14
N ALA A 263 -15.86 6.62 -9.91
CA ALA A 263 -16.65 7.23 -8.84
C ALA A 263 -18.15 6.97 -9.01
N ARG A 264 -18.66 7.11 -10.24
CA ARG A 264 -20.05 6.79 -10.59
C ARG A 264 -20.35 5.31 -10.35
N ASN A 265 -19.50 4.41 -10.83
CA ASN A 265 -19.68 2.96 -10.69
C ASN A 265 -19.68 2.51 -9.23
N LEU A 266 -18.80 3.08 -8.41
CA LEU A 266 -18.77 2.84 -6.98
C LEU A 266 -20.09 3.24 -6.32
N ARG A 267 -20.58 4.44 -6.62
CA ARG A 267 -21.86 4.94 -6.11
C ARG A 267 -23.02 4.05 -6.55
N THR A 268 -23.06 3.68 -7.82
CA THR A 268 -24.07 2.77 -8.39
C THR A 268 -24.08 1.44 -7.66
N LEU A 269 -22.91 0.81 -7.48
CA LEU A 269 -22.79 -0.44 -6.72
C LEU A 269 -23.34 -0.28 -5.29
N GLY A 270 -23.00 0.83 -4.63
CA GLY A 270 -23.51 1.14 -3.30
C GLY A 270 -25.02 1.37 -3.23
N LEU A 271 -25.69 1.71 -4.33
CA LEU A 271 -27.16 1.91 -4.37
C LEU A 271 -27.93 0.62 -4.60
N VAL A 272 -27.28 -0.38 -5.18
CA VAL A 272 -27.94 -1.61 -5.64
C VAL A 272 -27.83 -2.76 -4.64
N ILE A 273 -26.85 -2.71 -3.71
CA ILE A 273 -26.70 -3.73 -2.66
C ILE A 273 -28.01 -4.02 -1.91
N PRO A 274 -28.83 -3.03 -1.47
CA PRO A 274 -30.13 -3.30 -0.84
C PRO A 274 -31.13 -4.04 -1.73
N GLN A 275 -31.02 -3.89 -3.05
CA GLN A 275 -31.92 -4.47 -4.04
C GLN A 275 -31.57 -5.94 -4.34
N LEU A 276 -30.38 -6.40 -3.93
CA LEU A 276 -29.95 -7.80 -4.06
C LEU A 276 -30.71 -8.76 -3.12
N GLY A 277 -31.59 -8.23 -2.27
CA GLY A 277 -32.42 -8.99 -1.34
C GLY A 277 -31.73 -9.25 0.00
N LYS A 278 -32.31 -10.17 0.79
CA LYS A 278 -31.68 -10.62 2.04
C LYS A 278 -30.36 -11.29 1.71
N GLY A 279 -29.34 -11.16 2.55
CA GLY A 279 -28.02 -11.75 2.34
C GLY A 279 -27.01 -11.19 3.33
N GLU A 280 -25.95 -11.95 3.59
CA GLU A 280 -24.81 -11.44 4.34
C GLU A 280 -23.85 -10.75 3.37
N PHE A 281 -23.83 -9.42 3.42
CA PHE A 281 -23.00 -8.61 2.53
C PHE A 281 -21.79 -8.05 3.28
N ARG A 282 -20.62 -8.30 2.72
CA ARG A 282 -19.34 -7.74 3.16
C ARG A 282 -18.71 -7.00 2.01
N VAL A 283 -18.24 -5.79 2.26
CA VAL A 283 -17.57 -4.94 1.28
C VAL A 283 -16.13 -4.74 1.70
N GLU A 284 -15.22 -5.16 0.84
CA GLU A 284 -13.81 -4.80 0.90
C GLU A 284 -13.54 -3.70 -0.12
N GLN A 285 -12.91 -2.62 0.31
CA GLN A 285 -12.68 -1.47 -0.56
C GLN A 285 -11.33 -0.84 -0.28
N THR A 286 -10.58 -0.58 -1.35
CA THR A 286 -9.51 0.42 -1.38
C THR A 286 -10.05 1.67 -2.09
N TYR A 287 -9.90 2.84 -1.49
CA TYR A 287 -10.41 4.13 -1.97
C TYR A 287 -9.28 5.15 -1.90
N ASN A 288 -8.95 5.76 -3.03
CA ASN A 288 -7.96 6.85 -3.12
C ASN A 288 -8.55 8.00 -3.92
N ALA A 289 -8.54 9.20 -3.33
CA ALA A 289 -9.02 10.43 -3.94
C ALA A 289 -8.03 11.58 -3.71
N GLU A 290 -7.72 12.35 -4.75
CA GLU A 290 -6.91 13.58 -4.68
C GLU A 290 -7.76 14.80 -5.08
N PHE A 291 -7.65 15.90 -4.35
CA PHE A 291 -8.48 17.11 -4.55
C PHE A 291 -7.69 18.33 -5.06
N GLY A 292 -6.37 18.19 -5.23
CA GLY A 292 -5.47 19.31 -5.52
C GLY A 292 -4.82 19.88 -4.24
N ASP A 293 -3.81 20.73 -4.41
CA ASP A 293 -3.09 21.42 -3.32
C ASP A 293 -2.57 20.48 -2.21
N GLY A 294 -2.18 19.25 -2.58
CA GLY A 294 -1.69 18.24 -1.65
C GLY A 294 -2.77 17.59 -0.76
N GLN A 295 -4.06 17.88 -0.99
CA GLN A 295 -5.17 17.27 -0.28
C GLN A 295 -5.54 15.92 -0.89
N TYR A 296 -5.60 14.88 -0.06
CA TYR A 296 -5.96 13.53 -0.50
C TYR A 296 -6.64 12.74 0.62
N ILE A 297 -7.38 11.71 0.22
CA ILE A 297 -7.96 10.69 1.09
C ILE A 297 -7.53 9.33 0.58
N SER A 298 -7.00 8.50 1.48
CA SER A 298 -6.70 7.09 1.21
C SER A 298 -7.29 6.25 2.33
N SER A 299 -8.07 5.23 1.97
CA SER A 299 -8.64 4.31 2.95
C SER A 299 -8.71 2.89 2.39
N ARG A 300 -8.48 1.92 3.28
CA ARG A 300 -8.77 0.50 3.05
C ARG A 300 -9.74 0.04 4.12
N VAL A 301 -10.87 -0.52 3.72
CA VAL A 301 -11.94 -0.91 4.63
C VAL A 301 -12.43 -2.31 4.31
N VAL A 302 -12.83 -3.02 5.36
CA VAL A 302 -13.51 -4.32 5.26
C VAL A 302 -14.70 -4.28 6.20
N LEU A 303 -15.89 -4.02 5.67
CA LEU A 303 -17.08 -3.68 6.45
C LEU A 303 -18.29 -4.52 6.06
N GLY A 304 -19.16 -4.79 7.03
CA GLY A 304 -20.52 -5.24 6.73
C GLY A 304 -21.37 -4.11 6.14
N TRP A 305 -22.49 -4.46 5.50
CA TRP A 305 -23.35 -3.51 4.78
C TRP A 305 -23.75 -2.26 5.59
N ASP A 306 -24.16 -2.41 6.85
CA ASP A 306 -24.63 -1.25 7.65
C ASP A 306 -23.55 -0.21 7.93
N LEU A 307 -22.32 -0.66 8.20
CA LEU A 307 -21.17 0.22 8.39
C LEU A 307 -20.74 0.84 7.07
N TYR A 308 -20.67 0.04 6.00
CA TYR A 308 -20.33 0.50 4.67
C TYR A 308 -21.32 1.57 4.15
N ARG A 309 -22.63 1.38 4.38
CA ARG A 309 -23.67 2.34 4.00
C ARG A 309 -23.44 3.73 4.61
N ARG A 310 -22.98 3.81 5.85
CA ARG A 310 -22.65 5.08 6.52
C ARG A 310 -21.37 5.71 5.97
N LEU A 311 -20.33 4.90 5.74
CA LEU A 311 -19.08 5.37 5.13
C LEU A 311 -19.34 5.96 3.74
N LYS A 312 -20.06 5.21 2.90
CA LYS A 312 -20.54 5.59 1.57
C LYS A 312 -21.19 6.99 1.56
N GLN A 313 -22.09 7.27 2.51
CA GLN A 313 -22.80 8.56 2.57
C GLN A 313 -21.85 9.75 2.68
N VAL A 314 -20.67 9.56 3.27
CA VAL A 314 -19.63 10.59 3.41
C VAL A 314 -18.71 10.60 2.19
N THR A 315 -18.32 9.43 1.69
CA THR A 315 -17.30 9.30 0.64
C THR A 315 -17.81 9.47 -0.78
N ASP A 316 -19.12 9.34 -1.02
CA ASP A 316 -19.74 9.42 -2.36
C ASP A 316 -19.61 10.81 -3.00
N GLY A 317 -19.74 11.88 -2.19
CA GLY A 317 -19.55 13.26 -2.65
C GLY A 317 -18.09 13.55 -2.97
N LEU A 318 -17.21 13.15 -2.04
CA LEU A 318 -15.77 13.29 -2.18
C LEU A 318 -15.21 12.56 -3.42
N ALA A 319 -15.78 11.41 -3.78
CA ALA A 319 -15.36 10.69 -4.99
C ALA A 319 -15.67 11.46 -6.28
N GLN A 320 -16.74 12.25 -6.29
CA GLN A 320 -17.16 13.05 -7.47
C GLN A 320 -16.37 14.35 -7.60
N GLU A 321 -15.93 14.92 -6.49
CA GLU A 321 -15.12 16.15 -6.45
C GLU A 321 -13.62 15.90 -6.67
N ALA A 322 -13.19 14.63 -6.61
CA ALA A 322 -11.80 14.27 -6.75
C ALA A 322 -11.26 14.53 -8.17
N THR A 323 -10.11 15.20 -8.24
CA THR A 323 -9.33 15.40 -9.47
C THR A 323 -8.69 14.10 -9.96
N LYS A 324 -8.30 13.22 -9.04
CA LYS A 324 -7.92 11.84 -9.32
C LYS A 324 -8.65 10.92 -8.37
N PHE A 325 -9.20 9.84 -8.90
CA PHE A 325 -9.92 8.85 -8.13
C PHE A 325 -9.51 7.46 -8.58
N VAL A 326 -9.22 6.57 -7.62
CA VAL A 326 -8.96 5.16 -7.88
C VAL A 326 -9.59 4.33 -6.77
N THR A 327 -10.38 3.34 -7.14
CA THR A 327 -10.97 2.39 -6.20
C THR A 327 -10.91 0.95 -6.71
N THR A 328 -10.78 0.03 -5.77
CA THR A 328 -11.09 -1.39 -5.99
C THR A 328 -12.06 -1.78 -4.90
N THR A 329 -13.25 -2.24 -5.29
CA THR A 329 -14.33 -2.61 -4.37
C THR A 329 -14.78 -4.02 -4.68
N THR A 330 -14.71 -4.91 -3.69
CA THR A 330 -15.20 -6.29 -3.76
C THR A 330 -16.38 -6.44 -2.82
N LEU A 331 -17.57 -6.64 -3.42
CA LEU A 331 -18.79 -7.01 -2.71
C LEU A 331 -18.85 -8.53 -2.62
N THR A 332 -18.81 -9.07 -1.40
CA THR A 332 -19.04 -10.49 -1.13
C THR A 332 -20.46 -10.67 -0.59
N ALA A 333 -21.29 -11.43 -1.30
CA ALA A 333 -22.60 -11.87 -0.86
C ALA A 333 -22.53 -13.35 -0.47
N ARG A 334 -22.84 -13.68 0.78
CA ARG A 334 -22.92 -15.06 1.28
C ARG A 334 -24.37 -15.53 1.41
N PHE A 335 -24.56 -16.80 1.06
CA PHE A 335 -25.85 -17.48 0.99
C PHE A 335 -25.81 -18.77 1.82
N PRO A 336 -26.03 -18.70 3.15
CA PRO A 336 -25.94 -19.87 4.04
C PRO A 336 -26.88 -21.03 3.68
N GLY A 337 -27.99 -20.75 3.00
CA GLY A 337 -28.93 -21.76 2.50
C GLY A 337 -28.74 -22.15 1.04
N GLY A 338 -27.65 -21.71 0.41
CA GLY A 338 -27.42 -21.85 -1.03
C GLY A 338 -28.23 -20.84 -1.85
N LEU A 339 -27.62 -20.36 -2.93
CA LEU A 339 -28.28 -19.56 -3.96
C LEU A 339 -28.55 -20.45 -5.17
N ASP A 340 -29.80 -20.84 -5.35
CA ASP A 340 -30.28 -21.56 -6.54
C ASP A 340 -30.13 -20.68 -7.79
N LEU A 341 -29.37 -21.16 -8.76
CA LEU A 341 -29.11 -20.46 -10.04
C LEU A 341 -30.37 -20.32 -10.91
N GLN A 342 -31.38 -21.17 -10.72
CA GLN A 342 -32.66 -21.09 -11.43
C GLN A 342 -33.73 -20.35 -10.62
N GLY A 343 -33.42 -20.02 -9.36
CA GLY A 343 -34.33 -19.35 -8.45
C GLY A 343 -34.49 -17.86 -8.73
N ASP A 344 -35.63 -17.30 -8.31
CA ASP A 344 -35.97 -15.88 -8.50
C ASP A 344 -34.96 -14.92 -7.85
N ARG A 345 -34.25 -15.37 -6.80
CA ARG A 345 -33.24 -14.58 -6.11
C ARG A 345 -31.99 -14.38 -6.97
N PHE A 346 -31.51 -15.42 -7.65
CA PHE A 346 -30.39 -15.27 -8.59
C PHE A 346 -30.79 -14.40 -9.77
N ARG A 347 -32.01 -14.59 -10.31
CA ARG A 347 -32.57 -13.74 -11.38
C ARG A 347 -32.61 -12.27 -10.96
N THR A 348 -33.06 -11.98 -9.74
CA THR A 348 -33.09 -10.62 -9.19
C THR A 348 -31.69 -10.01 -9.12
N ILE A 349 -30.70 -10.76 -8.60
CA ILE A 349 -29.30 -10.29 -8.51
C ILE A 349 -28.73 -10.00 -9.92
N HIS A 350 -28.97 -10.92 -10.85
CA HIS A 350 -28.57 -10.78 -12.25
C HIS A 350 -29.19 -9.54 -12.88
N GLU A 351 -30.52 -9.39 -12.82
CA GLU A 351 -31.26 -8.25 -13.38
C GLU A 351 -30.80 -6.92 -12.78
N VAL A 352 -30.67 -6.83 -11.46
CA VAL A 352 -30.19 -5.63 -10.79
C VAL A 352 -28.79 -5.28 -11.29
N LEU A 353 -27.82 -6.19 -11.25
CA LEU A 353 -26.44 -5.85 -11.64
C LEU A 353 -26.26 -5.57 -13.14
N THR A 354 -27.13 -6.12 -13.99
CA THR A 354 -27.09 -5.90 -15.45
C THR A 354 -27.79 -4.62 -15.89
N THR A 355 -28.78 -4.14 -15.14
CA THR A 355 -29.55 -2.94 -15.50
C THR A 355 -28.95 -1.64 -14.99
N VAL A 356 -28.10 -1.68 -13.97
CA VAL A 356 -27.65 -0.46 -13.28
C VAL A 356 -26.53 0.29 -14.01
N GLY A 357 -26.05 -0.27 -15.12
CA GLY A 357 -25.04 0.37 -15.98
C GLY A 357 -23.65 0.40 -15.35
N LEU A 358 -23.24 -0.68 -14.66
CA LEU A 358 -21.82 -0.86 -14.32
C LEU A 358 -21.01 -1.14 -15.58
N ASP A 359 -19.76 -0.65 -15.60
CA ASP A 359 -18.80 -0.98 -16.65
C ASP A 359 -18.24 -2.42 -16.44
N ARG A 360 -16.94 -2.62 -16.57
CA ARG A 360 -16.31 -3.93 -16.40
C ARG A 360 -16.34 -4.37 -14.93
N ILE A 361 -16.86 -5.58 -14.69
CA ILE A 361 -16.84 -6.26 -13.40
C ILE A 361 -16.16 -7.63 -13.54
N GLU A 362 -15.66 -8.12 -12.41
CA GLU A 362 -15.16 -9.48 -12.24
C GLU A 362 -16.08 -10.19 -11.23
N LEU A 363 -16.61 -11.34 -11.64
CA LEU A 363 -17.44 -12.22 -10.83
C LEU A 363 -16.65 -13.45 -10.45
N GLU A 364 -16.76 -13.86 -9.19
CA GLU A 364 -16.24 -15.12 -8.69
C GLU A 364 -17.30 -15.75 -7.79
N ALA A 365 -17.49 -17.07 -7.89
CA ALA A 365 -18.45 -17.79 -7.07
C ALA A 365 -17.84 -19.03 -6.43
N GLU A 366 -18.42 -19.42 -5.30
CA GLU A 366 -18.12 -20.68 -4.63
C GLU A 366 -19.34 -21.59 -4.70
N GLN A 367 -19.13 -22.86 -5.04
CA GLN A 367 -20.19 -23.86 -5.02
C GLN A 367 -20.71 -24.05 -3.59
N PHE A 368 -22.02 -24.25 -3.46
CA PHE A 368 -22.61 -24.74 -2.21
C PHE A 368 -22.36 -26.25 -2.11
N ALA A 369 -21.71 -26.68 -1.03
CA ALA A 369 -21.30 -28.07 -0.81
C ALA A 369 -22.48 -28.98 -0.47
#